data_AF-A0A6I9TA11-F1
#
_entry.id   AF-A0A6I9TA11-F1
#
_cell.length_a   1.000
_cell.length_b   1.000
_cell.length_c   1.000
_cell.angle_alpha   90.00
_cell.angle_beta   90.00
_cell.angle_gamma   90.00
#
_symmetry.space_group_name_H-M   'P 1'
#
loop_
_entity.id
_entity.type
_entity.pdbx_description
1 polymer ?
#
loop_
_entity_poly.entity_id
_entity_poly.type
_entity_poly.pdbx_seq_one_letter_code
_entity_poly.pdbx_strand_id
1 'polypeptide(L)'
;MAAPDSSNTLKITVQSNPSQSQLSQLGIKSWPKWGCSPGKYELKFDAQETCYLVRGRVKVYPKNPQGEVVEFGAGDLVVFPKGLSCTWDVSVAVDKHYKFDASSSSSS
;
A
#
# COMPACT_ATOMS: atom_id res chain seq x y z
N MET A 1 -14.16 31.63 3.03
CA MET A 1 -14.01 30.23 3.52
C MET A 1 -14.16 29.31 2.32
N ALA A 2 -13.06 28.91 1.68
CA ALA A 2 -13.09 27.86 0.68
C ALA A 2 -13.08 26.52 1.42
N ALA A 3 -14.04 25.65 1.14
CA ALA A 3 -13.94 24.25 1.54
C ALA A 3 -12.59 23.72 1.04
N PRO A 4 -11.80 22.99 1.86
CA PRO A 4 -10.60 22.37 1.33
C PRO A 4 -11.05 21.36 0.27
N ASP A 5 -10.78 21.74 -0.98
CA ASP A 5 -10.88 20.92 -2.15
C ASP A 5 -10.37 19.51 -1.80
N SER A 6 -11.15 18.50 -2.20
CA SER A 6 -10.81 17.09 -2.05
C SER A 6 -9.63 16.73 -2.95
N SER A 7 -8.51 17.42 -2.75
CA SER A 7 -7.29 17.30 -3.53
C SER A 7 -6.79 15.89 -3.34
N ASN A 8 -7.11 15.09 -4.35
CA ASN A 8 -6.84 13.67 -4.50
C ASN A 8 -5.32 13.49 -4.60
N THR A 9 -4.63 13.66 -3.48
CA THR A 9 -3.18 13.52 -3.40
C THR A 9 -2.87 12.04 -3.40
N LEU A 10 -2.22 11.58 -4.47
CA LEU A 10 -1.73 10.20 -4.61
C LEU A 10 -0.52 9.99 -3.68
N LYS A 11 -0.72 10.17 -2.37
CA LYS A 11 0.29 10.03 -1.34
C LYS A 11 0.22 8.64 -0.72
N ILE A 12 1.36 7.96 -0.71
CA ILE A 12 1.51 6.67 -0.05
C ILE A 12 1.57 6.91 1.46
N THR A 13 0.76 6.19 2.21
CA THR A 13 0.79 6.26 3.68
C THR A 13 1.52 5.04 4.20
N VAL A 14 2.62 5.27 4.94
CA VAL A 14 3.37 4.22 5.64
C VAL A 14 3.16 4.41 7.13
N GLN A 15 2.66 3.38 7.79
CA GLN A 15 2.43 3.36 9.22
C GLN A 15 3.35 2.32 9.86
N SER A 16 4.37 2.82 10.56
CA SER A 16 5.29 1.99 11.33
C SER A 16 4.68 1.61 12.66
N ASN A 17 4.89 0.35 13.05
CA ASN A 17 4.43 -0.22 14.32
C ASN A 17 2.91 -0.01 14.59
N PRO A 18 2.02 -0.48 13.69
CA PRO A 18 0.57 -0.37 13.87
C PRO A 18 0.11 -1.14 15.12
N SER A 19 -0.94 -0.64 15.78
CA SER A 19 -1.48 -1.29 16.97
C SER A 19 -2.12 -2.65 16.64
N GLN A 20 -2.01 -3.60 17.58
CA GLN A 20 -2.57 -4.94 17.39
C GLN A 20 -4.10 -4.92 17.18
N SER A 21 -4.80 -4.00 17.86
CA SER A 21 -6.24 -3.78 17.68
C SER A 21 -6.57 -3.35 16.26
N GLN A 22 -5.81 -2.41 15.68
CA GLN A 22 -6.01 -1.98 14.30
C GLN A 22 -5.79 -3.13 13.30
N LEU A 23 -4.70 -3.88 13.44
CA LEU A 23 -4.43 -5.04 12.58
C LEU A 23 -5.56 -6.09 12.66
N SER A 24 -6.10 -6.29 13.86
CA SER A 24 -7.22 -7.22 14.10
C SER A 24 -8.52 -6.70 13.50
N GLN A 25 -8.82 -5.40 13.64
CA GLN A 25 -10.00 -4.75 13.04
C GLN A 25 -9.96 -4.78 11.51
N LEU A 26 -8.77 -4.56 10.93
CA LEU A 26 -8.55 -4.70 9.49
C LEU A 26 -8.72 -6.15 9.02
N GLY A 27 -8.56 -7.11 9.92
CA GLY A 27 -8.65 -8.54 9.60
C GLY A 27 -7.48 -9.01 8.74
N ILE A 28 -6.27 -8.46 8.93
CA ILE A 28 -5.09 -8.78 8.08
C ILE A 28 -4.79 -10.28 7.99
N LYS A 29 -5.17 -11.04 9.02
CA LYS A 29 -5.01 -12.50 9.07
C LYS A 29 -5.86 -13.23 8.02
N SER A 30 -6.97 -12.63 7.60
CA SER A 30 -7.88 -13.17 6.58
C SER A 30 -7.55 -12.66 5.17
N TRP A 31 -6.61 -11.71 5.04
CA TRP A 31 -6.22 -11.19 3.75
C TRP A 31 -5.35 -12.20 2.99
N PRO A 32 -5.43 -12.25 1.66
CA PRO A 32 -4.55 -13.06 0.85
C PRO A 32 -3.08 -12.69 1.10
N LYS A 33 -2.22 -13.71 1.06
CA LYS A 33 -0.78 -13.54 1.12
C LYS A 33 -0.22 -13.40 -0.28
N TRP A 34 0.72 -12.47 -0.43
CA TRP A 34 1.49 -12.31 -1.63
C TRP A 34 2.96 -12.25 -1.27
N GLY A 35 3.78 -12.91 -2.09
CA GLY A 35 5.22 -12.84 -1.94
C GLY A 35 5.92 -12.90 -3.28
N CYS A 36 7.10 -12.29 -3.33
CA CYS A 36 7.90 -12.21 -4.54
C CYS A 36 9.39 -12.10 -4.23
N SER A 37 10.21 -12.54 -5.19
CA SER A 37 11.67 -12.49 -5.12
C SER A 37 12.19 -11.06 -5.25
N PRO A 38 13.40 -10.76 -4.72
CA PRO A 38 14.03 -9.47 -4.88
C PRO A 38 14.22 -9.10 -6.35
N GLY A 39 13.91 -7.84 -6.69
CA GLY A 39 13.82 -7.36 -8.06
C GLY A 39 13.03 -6.06 -8.18
N LYS A 40 12.91 -5.53 -9.40
CA LYS A 40 12.15 -4.32 -9.70
C LYS A 40 10.84 -4.65 -10.38
N TYR A 41 9.73 -4.15 -9.85
CA TYR A 41 8.39 -4.41 -10.38
C TYR A 41 7.64 -3.09 -10.57
N GLU A 42 7.06 -2.90 -11.75
CA GLU A 42 6.22 -1.74 -12.02
C GLU A 42 4.77 -2.10 -11.69
N LEU A 43 4.19 -1.37 -10.73
CA LEU A 43 2.85 -1.63 -10.24
C LEU A 43 1.96 -0.40 -10.45
N LYS A 44 0.71 -0.67 -10.83
CA LYS A 44 -0.35 0.32 -10.99
C LYS A 44 -1.53 -0.08 -10.13
N PHE A 45 -1.90 0.81 -9.22
CA PHE A 45 -3.01 0.59 -8.29
C PHE A 45 -4.29 1.15 -8.89
N ASP A 46 -5.13 0.31 -9.49
CA ASP A 46 -6.43 0.74 -10.07
C ASP A 46 -7.53 0.93 -9.00
N ALA A 47 -7.27 0.50 -7.77
CA ALA A 47 -8.07 0.74 -6.58
C ALA A 47 -7.15 1.00 -5.38
N GLN A 48 -7.71 1.52 -4.28
CA GLN A 48 -6.93 1.67 -3.06
C GLN A 48 -6.53 0.28 -2.56
N GLU A 49 -5.23 0.03 -2.40
CA GLU A 49 -4.71 -1.22 -1.84
C GLU A 49 -4.12 -0.92 -0.47
N THR A 50 -4.58 -1.63 0.55
CA THR A 50 -3.89 -1.67 1.83
C THR A 50 -3.10 -2.96 1.91
N CYS A 51 -1.82 -2.87 2.24
CA CYS A 51 -0.99 -4.04 2.46
C CYS A 51 -0.16 -3.93 3.73
N TYR A 52 0.05 -5.07 4.39
CA TYR A 52 0.84 -5.20 5.59
C TYR A 52 2.05 -6.07 5.28
N LEU A 53 3.26 -5.53 5.42
CA LEU A 53 4.47 -6.33 5.21
C LEU A 53 4.74 -7.18 6.44
N VAL A 54 4.78 -8.48 6.24
CA VAL A 54 5.17 -9.45 7.26
C VAL A 54 6.69 -9.63 7.24
N ARG A 55 7.28 -9.70 6.04
CA ARG A 55 8.72 -9.89 5.83
C ARG A 55 9.20 -9.16 4.57
N GLY A 56 10.50 -8.86 4.54
CA GLY A 56 11.16 -8.24 3.40
C GLY A 56 11.39 -6.74 3.57
N ARG A 57 11.94 -6.12 2.51
CA ARG A 57 12.20 -4.69 2.44
C ARG A 57 11.95 -4.21 1.01
N VAL A 58 11.16 -3.15 0.89
CA VAL A 58 10.77 -2.57 -0.39
C VAL A 58 10.96 -1.08 -0.35
N LYS A 59 11.49 -0.54 -1.44
CA LYS A 59 11.52 0.90 -1.70
C LYS A 59 10.60 1.20 -2.87
N VAL A 60 9.66 2.11 -2.67
CA VAL A 60 8.69 2.50 -3.68
C VAL A 60 9.07 3.84 -4.25
N TYR A 61 9.15 3.89 -5.58
CA TYR A 61 9.45 5.07 -6.36
C TYR A 61 8.18 5.51 -7.09
N PRO A 62 7.46 6.50 -6.55
CA PRO A 62 6.26 7.03 -7.20
C PRO A 62 6.61 7.66 -8.55
N LYS A 63 5.75 7.48 -9.57
CA LYS A 63 5.94 8.10 -10.89
C LYS A 63 5.39 9.54 -10.96
N ASN A 64 4.66 10.00 -9.94
CA ASN A 64 4.13 11.35 -9.89
C ASN A 64 5.21 12.38 -9.51
N PRO A 65 5.18 13.59 -10.08
CA PRO A 65 6.21 14.61 -9.87
C PRO A 65 6.30 15.12 -8.42
N GLN A 66 5.22 15.00 -7.65
CA GLN A 66 5.17 15.36 -6.23
C GLN A 66 5.42 14.15 -5.30
N GLY A 67 5.65 12.97 -5.86
CA GLY A 67 5.79 11.74 -5.09
C GLY A 67 7.17 11.61 -4.48
N GLU A 68 7.22 11.46 -3.16
CA GLU A 68 8.43 11.17 -2.40
C GLU A 68 8.68 9.66 -2.35
N VAL A 69 9.95 9.26 -2.47
CA VAL A 69 10.35 7.85 -2.35
C VAL A 69 10.08 7.40 -0.92
N VAL A 70 9.36 6.28 -0.77
CA VAL A 70 9.04 5.70 0.52
C VAL A 70 9.71 4.34 0.67
N GLU A 71 10.23 4.06 1.86
CA GLU A 71 10.83 2.76 2.21
C GLU A 71 10.05 2.17 3.38
N PHE A 72 9.73 0.89 3.29
CA PHE A 72 9.02 0.15 4.34
C PHE A 72 9.46 -1.30 4.37
N GLY A 73 9.23 -1.97 5.49
CA GLY A 73 9.66 -3.34 5.72
C GLY A 73 8.69 -4.15 6.56
N ALA A 74 9.19 -5.29 7.02
CA ALA A 74 8.49 -6.18 7.94
C ALA A 74 7.94 -5.42 9.16
N GLY A 75 6.63 -5.51 9.40
CA GLY A 75 5.93 -4.86 10.49
C GLY A 75 5.21 -3.58 10.12
N ASP A 76 5.43 -3.04 8.91
CA ASP A 76 4.83 -1.78 8.47
C ASP A 76 3.52 -2.01 7.70
N LEU A 77 2.54 -1.14 7.92
CA LEU A 77 1.29 -1.09 7.15
C LEU A 77 1.38 0.03 6.11
N VAL A 78 1.09 -0.30 4.86
CA VAL A 78 1.19 0.65 3.75
C VAL A 78 -0.13 0.72 3.00
N VAL A 79 -0.58 1.94 2.73
CA VAL A 79 -1.80 2.21 1.95
C VAL A 79 -1.42 2.92 0.66
N PHE A 80 -1.78 2.31 -0.47
CA PHE A 80 -1.60 2.84 -1.81
C PHE A 80 -2.93 3.41 -2.31
N PRO A 81 -2.99 4.71 -2.67
CA PRO A 81 -4.21 5.31 -3.19
C PRO A 81 -4.55 4.82 -4.60
N LYS A 82 -5.84 4.82 -4.92
CA LYS A 82 -6.35 4.51 -6.27
C LYS A 82 -5.75 5.46 -7.31
N GLY A 83 -5.28 4.92 -8.42
CA GLY A 83 -4.66 5.62 -9.54
C GLY A 83 -3.16 5.82 -9.40
N LEU A 84 -2.54 5.42 -8.28
CA LEU A 84 -1.10 5.56 -8.10
C LEU A 84 -0.33 4.58 -9.00
N SER A 85 0.72 5.09 -9.65
CA SER A 85 1.69 4.29 -10.41
C SER A 85 3.07 4.47 -9.80
N CYS A 86 3.74 3.37 -9.50
CA CYS A 86 5.07 3.40 -8.87
C CYS A 86 5.89 2.16 -9.22
N THR A 87 7.19 2.24 -8.99
CA THR A 87 8.11 1.11 -9.14
C THR A 87 8.51 0.61 -7.76
N TRP A 88 8.30 -0.67 -7.50
CA TRP A 88 8.75 -1.37 -6.31
C TRP A 88 10.15 -1.92 -6.54
N ASP A 89 11.12 -1.46 -5.76
CA ASP A 89 12.47 -2.00 -5.69
C ASP A 89 12.58 -2.90 -4.46
N VAL A 90 12.48 -4.20 -4.70
CA VAL A 90 12.48 -5.22 -3.66
C VAL A 90 13.91 -5.67 -3.41
N SER A 91 14.49 -5.24 -2.29
CA SER A 91 15.85 -5.66 -1.91
C SER A 91 15.88 -7.04 -1.26
N VAL A 92 14.81 -7.41 -0.55
CA VAL A 92 14.67 -8.70 0.14
C VAL A 92 13.29 -9.27 -0.17
N ALA A 93 13.23 -10.58 -0.42
CA ALA A 93 11.99 -11.28 -0.72
C ALA A 93 10.85 -10.84 0.20
N VAL A 94 9.73 -10.48 -0.41
CA VAL A 94 8.58 -9.86 0.26
C VAL A 94 7.59 -10.94 0.66
N ASP A 95 7.03 -10.79 1.85
CA ASP A 95 5.83 -11.49 2.28
C ASP A 95 4.88 -10.43 2.86
N LYS A 96 3.74 -10.23 2.21
CA LYS A 96 2.75 -9.23 2.62
C LYS A 96 1.34 -9.77 2.56
N HIS A 97 0.48 -9.26 3.41
CA HIS A 97 -0.96 -9.37 3.28
C HIS A 97 -1.48 -8.17 2.52
N TYR A 98 -2.40 -8.35 1.57
CA TYR A 98 -2.96 -7.23 0.80
C TYR A 98 -4.48 -7.31 0.71
N LYS A 99 -5.13 -6.17 0.61
CA LYS A 99 -6.57 -6.04 0.41
C LYS A 99 -6.85 -4.83 -0.47
N PHE A 100 -7.66 -5.05 -1.50
CA PHE A 100 -8.21 -3.97 -2.30
C PHE A 100 -9.49 -3.44 -1.63
N ASP A 101 -9.65 -2.12 -1.65
CA ASP A 101 -10.91 -1.50 -1.31
C ASP A 101 -11.89 -1.77 -2.46
N ALA A 102 -12.85 -2.65 -2.20
CA ALA A 102 -13.97 -2.87 -3.10
C ALA A 102 -14.88 -1.65 -3.01
N SER A 103 -14.51 -0.57 -3.71
CA SER A 103 -15.41 0.55 -3.91
C SER A 103 -16.59 0.00 -4.72
N SER A 104 -17.70 -0.24 -4.01
CA SER A 104 -18.89 -0.90 -4.52
C SER A 104 -19.30 -0.37 -5.89
N SER A 105 -19.16 -1.23 -6.90
CA SER A 105 -20.26 -1.45 -7.83
C SER A 105 -20.80 -2.84 -7.55
N SER A 106 -21.53 -2.98 -6.45
CA SER A 106 -22.63 -3.93 -6.38
C SER A 106 -23.91 -3.11 -6.44
N SER A 107 -24.37 -2.92 -7.67
CA SER A 107 -25.80 -2.93 -7.94
C SER A 107 -26.40 -4.19 -7.30
N SER A 108 -27.38 -3.99 -6.44
CA SER A 108 -28.48 -4.94 -6.19
C SER A 108 -29.76 -4.14 -6.20
#